data_AF-A0A7C4SE49-F1
#
_entry.id   AF-A0A7C4SE49-F1
#
_cell.length_a   1.000
_cell.length_b   1.000
_cell.length_c   1.000
_cell.angle_alpha   90.00
_cell.angle_beta   90.00
_cell.angle_gamma   90.00
#
_symmetry.space_group_name_H-M   'P 1'
#
loop_
_entity.id
_entity.type
_entity.pdbx_description
1 polymer ?
#
loop_
_entity_poly.entity_id
_entity_poly.type
_entity_poly.pdbx_seq_one_letter_code
_entity_poly.pdbx_strand_id
1 'polypeptide(L)'
;PEITLTREGRLPVRWIRRLQRWLGRDGSPQESAYLAFLQQLLERMGVLRTHGATLTLDLMHPFWEQGAMDRALAAIHAWKGEETEDLLNNGMLSPGFLRAQVEAALRRWEPGIWIPLPRLLTAIFPERPERWPDPLSPAGREMVAQLKTWLVMEILWPLHWLGLLDLGDAEGRWEAVRLTPFGAWVLGVGGPVSFPEEGGRLIVQPDFRILVFEPVSESILAALEAFADPSPGDPVSIYQISRDTVYRGLQQGWDIPRIIRFLEGISGEPLPPNVRRSLEDWNRRFHQIRIYRRVTLIRTAGEPLPGGHAIRPLGDSIGWTEEPLAHLEARWRPQGIHPWATGFRPEDLQNQVTAEPPGILRWTGPFPHPGVERLLEPFTERIPEGFRITEASLRAGLAAGLTLPQILQRLQRVHRGPLPAWLLARLLAWSDQPPRARWEPVILLRMDRPEILEALWNEPALAPWIRPLDSHTLMVRADHASALKAWLEAIGISVEEMEQPPG
;
A
#
# COMPACT_ATOMS: atom_id res chain seq x y z
N PRO A 1 14.03 -8.21 -16.99
CA PRO A 1 14.01 -8.12 -15.51
C PRO A 1 12.77 -8.82 -14.95
N GLU A 2 12.97 -9.92 -14.23
CA GLU A 2 11.92 -10.81 -13.72
C GLU A 2 10.80 -10.06 -12.99
N ILE A 3 9.57 -10.41 -13.35
CA ILE A 3 8.33 -9.85 -12.82
C ILE A 3 7.88 -10.76 -11.68
N THR A 4 8.23 -10.40 -10.45
CA THR A 4 7.59 -11.01 -9.28
C THR A 4 6.36 -10.18 -8.90
N LEU A 5 5.18 -10.71 -9.25
CA LEU A 5 3.90 -10.23 -8.73
C LEU A 5 3.90 -10.36 -7.20
N THR A 6 3.46 -9.32 -6.49
CA THR A 6 3.28 -9.44 -5.04
C THR A 6 2.14 -10.43 -4.74
N ARG A 7 2.12 -10.99 -3.53
CA ARG A 7 1.10 -11.96 -3.03
C ARG A 7 -0.38 -11.53 -3.19
N GLU A 8 -0.65 -10.31 -3.63
CA GLU A 8 -2.00 -9.75 -3.82
C GLU A 8 -2.31 -9.44 -5.30
N GLY A 9 -1.48 -9.91 -6.25
CA GLY A 9 -1.62 -9.54 -7.67
C GLY A 9 -1.27 -8.08 -7.96
N ARG A 10 -0.67 -7.36 -7.00
CA ARG A 10 -0.23 -5.97 -7.20
C ARG A 10 1.13 -5.97 -7.90
N LEU A 11 1.22 -5.26 -9.01
CA LEU A 11 2.49 -4.96 -9.66
C LEU A 11 3.35 -4.11 -8.70
N PRO A 12 4.65 -4.38 -8.54
CA PRO A 12 5.52 -3.55 -7.71
C PRO A 12 5.45 -2.07 -8.13
N VAL A 13 5.53 -1.13 -7.17
CA VAL A 13 5.38 0.32 -7.42
C VAL A 13 6.29 0.83 -8.54
N ARG A 14 7.47 0.24 -8.75
CA ARG A 14 8.38 0.58 -9.87
C ARG A 14 7.82 0.20 -11.25
N TRP A 15 7.07 -0.90 -11.33
CA TRP A 15 6.38 -1.38 -12.53
C TRP A 15 5.06 -0.65 -12.71
N ILE A 16 4.31 -0.38 -11.64
CA ILE A 16 3.19 0.58 -11.70
C ILE A 16 3.68 1.93 -12.20
N ARG A 17 4.83 2.45 -11.73
CA ARG A 17 5.46 3.68 -12.27
C ARG A 17 6.01 3.53 -13.68
N ARG A 18 6.26 2.32 -14.19
CA ARG A 18 6.74 2.07 -15.56
C ARG A 18 5.56 1.98 -16.51
N LEU A 19 4.52 1.23 -16.13
CA LEU A 19 3.19 1.23 -16.73
C LEU A 19 2.59 2.64 -16.70
N GLN A 20 2.66 3.38 -15.59
CA GLN A 20 2.22 4.78 -15.47
C GLN A 20 3.14 5.78 -16.17
N ARG A 21 4.43 5.49 -16.37
CA ARG A 21 5.30 6.32 -17.24
C ARG A 21 5.04 6.05 -18.72
N TRP A 22 4.73 4.82 -19.07
CA TRP A 22 4.41 4.38 -20.43
C TRP A 22 2.98 4.81 -20.83
N LEU A 23 2.00 4.63 -19.93
CA LEU A 23 0.65 5.23 -19.95
C LEU A 23 0.67 6.76 -19.75
N GLY A 24 1.83 7.34 -19.42
CA GLY A 24 1.91 8.70 -18.90
C GLY A 24 2.71 9.69 -19.71
N ARG A 25 3.88 9.36 -20.29
CA ARG A 25 4.80 10.41 -20.80
C ARG A 25 5.84 10.08 -21.88
N ASP A 26 5.90 8.90 -22.50
CA ASP A 26 6.84 8.68 -23.62
C ASP A 26 6.21 7.82 -24.73
N GLY A 27 5.12 8.33 -25.33
CA GLY A 27 4.45 7.70 -26.47
C GLY A 27 3.70 8.74 -27.30
N SER A 28 3.37 8.40 -28.54
CA SER A 28 2.54 9.27 -29.39
C SER A 28 1.15 9.48 -28.74
N PRO A 29 0.45 10.59 -29.05
CA PRO A 29 -0.92 10.80 -28.56
C PRO A 29 -1.87 9.63 -28.87
N GLN A 30 -1.62 8.91 -29.95
CA GLN A 30 -2.38 7.73 -30.38
C GLN A 30 -2.13 6.52 -29.46
N GLU A 31 -0.88 6.28 -29.04
CA GLU A 31 -0.54 5.20 -28.10
C GLU A 31 -1.19 5.44 -26.73
N SER A 32 -1.17 6.69 -26.26
CA SER A 32 -1.83 7.07 -25.01
C SER A 32 -3.35 6.83 -25.06
N ALA A 33 -3.99 7.16 -26.18
CA ALA A 33 -5.41 6.93 -26.39
C ALA A 33 -5.76 5.43 -26.46
N TYR A 34 -4.93 4.64 -27.15
CA TYR A 34 -5.09 3.18 -27.24
C TYR A 34 -5.03 2.51 -25.86
N LEU A 35 -4.07 2.91 -25.03
CA LEU A 35 -3.93 2.33 -23.70
C LEU A 35 -5.06 2.75 -22.75
N ALA A 36 -5.55 3.99 -22.85
CA ALA A 36 -6.73 4.43 -22.12
C ALA A 36 -7.96 3.61 -22.51
N PHE A 37 -8.11 3.34 -23.81
CA PHE A 37 -9.16 2.45 -24.33
C PHE A 37 -9.03 1.02 -23.78
N LEU A 38 -7.84 0.42 -23.82
CA LEU A 38 -7.60 -0.91 -23.25
C LEU A 38 -7.89 -0.97 -21.75
N GLN A 39 -7.50 0.06 -21.00
CA GLN A 39 -7.79 0.12 -19.57
C GLN A 39 -9.30 0.08 -19.31
N GLN A 40 -10.07 0.97 -19.96
CA GLN A 40 -11.53 1.01 -19.81
C GLN A 40 -12.18 -0.30 -20.24
N LEU A 41 -11.67 -0.92 -21.30
CA LEU A 41 -12.19 -2.18 -21.81
C LEU A 41 -12.00 -3.32 -20.81
N LEU A 42 -10.78 -3.47 -20.27
CA LEU A 42 -10.46 -4.50 -19.28
C LEU A 42 -11.19 -4.25 -17.95
N GLU A 43 -11.43 -2.99 -17.57
CA GLU A 43 -12.25 -2.64 -16.42
C GLU A 43 -13.71 -3.07 -16.61
N ARG A 44 -14.31 -2.80 -17.79
CA ARG A 44 -15.67 -3.23 -18.13
C ARG A 44 -15.82 -4.75 -18.15
N MET A 45 -14.78 -5.45 -18.58
CA MET A 45 -14.72 -6.91 -18.54
C MET A 45 -14.51 -7.47 -17.14
N GLY A 46 -14.25 -6.64 -16.12
CA GLY A 46 -13.93 -7.08 -14.76
C GLY A 46 -12.54 -7.71 -14.61
N VAL A 47 -11.73 -7.70 -15.68
CA VAL A 47 -10.36 -8.23 -15.69
C VAL A 47 -9.39 -7.29 -14.98
N LEU A 48 -9.66 -5.99 -15.01
CA LEU A 48 -8.84 -4.97 -14.37
C LEU A 48 -9.68 -4.21 -13.33
N ARG A 49 -9.11 -4.00 -12.14
CA ARG A 49 -9.69 -3.15 -11.09
C ARG A 49 -8.77 -1.98 -10.80
N THR A 50 -9.34 -0.78 -10.81
CA THR A 50 -8.61 0.46 -10.51
C THR A 50 -9.09 1.03 -9.19
N HIS A 51 -8.17 1.23 -8.24
CA HIS A 51 -8.44 1.87 -6.95
C HIS A 51 -7.40 2.96 -6.67
N GLY A 52 -7.80 4.22 -6.83
CA GLY A 52 -6.89 5.36 -6.79
C GLY A 52 -5.81 5.23 -7.86
N ALA A 53 -4.53 5.26 -7.45
CA ALA A 53 -3.38 5.09 -8.35
C ALA A 53 -2.95 3.63 -8.56
N THR A 54 -3.71 2.65 -8.03
CA THR A 54 -3.34 1.22 -8.10
C THR A 54 -4.18 0.49 -9.14
N LEU A 55 -3.51 -0.10 -10.12
CA LEU A 55 -4.08 -1.04 -11.08
C LEU A 55 -3.90 -2.47 -10.54
N THR A 56 -4.99 -3.22 -10.44
CA THR A 56 -4.99 -4.62 -10.00
C THR A 56 -5.57 -5.48 -11.11
N LEU A 57 -4.72 -6.31 -11.73
CA LEU A 57 -5.15 -7.24 -12.76
C LEU A 57 -5.64 -8.53 -12.09
N ASP A 58 -6.84 -8.97 -12.43
CA ASP A 58 -7.36 -10.26 -12.01
C ASP A 58 -6.83 -11.35 -12.95
N LEU A 59 -5.67 -11.88 -12.58
CA LEU A 59 -5.01 -12.97 -13.32
C LEU A 59 -5.85 -14.26 -13.29
N MET A 60 -6.82 -14.35 -12.38
CA MET A 60 -7.69 -15.51 -12.25
C MET A 60 -8.96 -15.39 -13.09
N HIS A 61 -9.18 -14.27 -13.77
CA HIS A 61 -10.36 -14.06 -14.60
C HIS A 61 -10.44 -15.10 -15.75
N PRO A 62 -11.62 -15.68 -16.06
CA PRO A 62 -11.80 -16.66 -17.13
C PRO A 62 -11.36 -16.17 -18.51
N PHE A 63 -11.32 -14.85 -18.71
CA PHE A 63 -10.83 -14.21 -19.94
C PHE A 63 -9.46 -14.73 -20.38
N TRP A 64 -8.54 -15.02 -19.46
CA TRP A 64 -7.19 -15.47 -19.83
C TRP A 64 -7.14 -16.92 -20.33
N GLU A 65 -8.17 -17.72 -20.03
CA GLU A 65 -8.25 -19.14 -20.42
C GLU A 65 -8.97 -19.34 -21.76
N GLN A 66 -9.62 -18.30 -22.26
CA GLN A 66 -10.33 -18.31 -23.52
C GLN A 66 -9.36 -18.28 -24.71
N GLY A 67 -9.75 -18.90 -25.83
CA GLY A 67 -9.02 -18.80 -27.09
C GLY A 67 -8.97 -17.36 -27.60
N ALA A 68 -8.05 -17.06 -28.52
CA ALA A 68 -7.92 -15.70 -29.08
C ALA A 68 -9.23 -15.16 -29.66
N MET A 69 -10.02 -16.03 -30.30
CA MET A 69 -11.34 -15.70 -30.84
C MET A 69 -12.32 -15.28 -29.76
N ASP A 70 -12.49 -16.11 -28.73
CA ASP A 70 -13.43 -15.86 -27.64
C ASP A 70 -13.05 -14.59 -26.86
N ARG A 71 -11.76 -14.34 -26.65
CA ARG A 71 -11.27 -13.09 -26.05
C ARG A 71 -11.60 -11.87 -26.89
N ALA A 72 -11.39 -11.95 -28.20
CA ALA A 72 -11.72 -10.86 -29.12
C ALA A 72 -13.22 -10.57 -29.13
N LEU A 73 -14.07 -11.60 -29.14
CA LEU A 73 -15.52 -11.45 -29.03
C LEU A 73 -15.93 -10.86 -27.69
N ALA A 74 -15.37 -11.34 -26.57
CA ALA A 74 -15.63 -10.78 -25.24
C ALA A 74 -15.26 -9.30 -25.14
N ALA A 75 -14.12 -8.90 -25.73
CA ALA A 75 -13.71 -7.51 -25.85
C ALA A 75 -14.71 -6.68 -26.66
N ILE A 76 -15.16 -7.18 -27.82
CA ILE A 76 -16.18 -6.50 -28.63
C ILE A 76 -17.50 -6.33 -27.86
N HIS A 77 -17.96 -7.38 -27.18
CA HIS A 77 -19.16 -7.32 -26.35
C HIS A 77 -19.02 -6.31 -25.21
N ALA A 78 -17.88 -6.28 -24.53
CA ALA A 78 -17.63 -5.33 -23.45
C ALA A 78 -17.57 -3.88 -23.94
N TRP A 79 -16.97 -3.63 -25.11
CA TRP A 79 -16.96 -2.32 -25.76
C TRP A 79 -18.37 -1.87 -26.18
N LYS A 80 -19.17 -2.80 -26.71
CA LYS A 80 -20.59 -2.53 -27.04
C LYS A 80 -21.37 -2.13 -25.79
N GLY A 81 -21.14 -2.82 -24.67
CA GLY A 81 -21.82 -2.59 -23.40
C GLY A 81 -23.19 -3.24 -23.29
N GLU A 82 -23.78 -3.18 -22.09
CA GLU A 82 -25.22 -3.37 -21.94
C GLU A 82 -25.93 -2.17 -22.59
N GLU A 83 -26.94 -2.42 -23.42
CA GLU A 83 -27.81 -1.38 -23.98
C GLU A 83 -28.60 -0.75 -22.82
N THR A 84 -27.98 0.16 -22.07
CA THR A 84 -28.73 1.04 -21.16
C THR A 84 -29.61 1.92 -22.00
N GLU A 85 -30.91 1.77 -21.81
CA GLU A 85 -31.96 2.63 -22.36
C GLU A 85 -31.45 4.07 -22.45
N ASP A 86 -31.41 4.56 -23.68
CA ASP A 86 -31.03 5.91 -24.06
C ASP A 86 -31.76 6.91 -23.16
N LEU A 87 -31.09 7.39 -22.11
CA LEU A 87 -31.50 8.60 -21.43
C LEU A 87 -31.35 9.73 -22.44
N LEU A 88 -32.47 10.01 -23.10
CA LEU A 88 -32.73 11.08 -24.07
C LEU A 88 -31.81 12.27 -23.80
N ASN A 89 -30.69 12.32 -24.52
CA ASN A 89 -29.73 13.41 -24.42
C ASN A 89 -30.25 14.59 -25.26
N ASN A 90 -31.40 15.14 -24.90
CA ASN A 90 -32.03 16.34 -25.50
C ASN A 90 -32.06 16.39 -27.06
N GLY A 91 -32.08 15.24 -27.74
CA GLY A 91 -32.06 15.18 -29.21
C GLY A 91 -30.67 15.21 -29.87
N MET A 92 -29.58 15.07 -29.10
CA MET A 92 -28.24 14.77 -29.62
C MET A 92 -28.04 13.25 -29.76
N LEU A 93 -27.24 12.86 -30.76
CA LEU A 93 -26.89 11.46 -31.05
C LEU A 93 -26.29 10.78 -29.79
N SER A 94 -26.77 9.59 -29.45
CA SER A 94 -26.16 8.75 -28.41
C SER A 94 -25.00 7.91 -28.98
N PRO A 95 -23.97 7.56 -28.17
CA PRO A 95 -22.86 6.73 -28.64
C PRO A 95 -23.34 5.39 -29.23
N GLY A 96 -24.38 4.80 -28.63
CA GLY A 96 -25.01 3.58 -29.10
C GLY A 96 -25.67 3.77 -30.47
N PHE A 97 -26.46 4.83 -30.65
CA PHE A 97 -27.10 5.13 -31.93
C PHE A 97 -26.08 5.37 -33.05
N LEU A 98 -25.05 6.19 -32.81
CA LEU A 98 -24.03 6.45 -33.82
C LEU A 98 -23.27 5.16 -34.20
N ARG A 99 -22.93 4.33 -33.21
CA ARG A 99 -22.32 3.01 -33.45
C ARG A 99 -23.22 2.13 -34.31
N ALA A 100 -24.51 2.04 -34.00
CA ALA A 100 -25.46 1.26 -34.79
C ALA A 100 -25.55 1.75 -36.24
N GLN A 101 -25.55 3.07 -36.47
CA GLN A 101 -25.53 3.63 -37.83
C GLN A 101 -24.23 3.33 -38.57
N VAL A 102 -23.08 3.38 -37.89
CA VAL A 102 -21.78 2.99 -38.47
C VAL A 102 -21.76 1.52 -38.83
N GLU A 103 -22.20 0.62 -37.95
CA GLU A 103 -22.31 -0.81 -38.23
C GLU A 103 -23.25 -1.07 -39.42
N ALA A 104 -24.42 -0.42 -39.46
CA ALA A 104 -25.38 -0.54 -40.55
C ALA A 104 -24.81 -0.01 -41.88
N ALA A 105 -24.05 1.08 -41.85
CA ALA A 105 -23.38 1.63 -43.02
C ALA A 105 -22.30 0.67 -43.54
N LEU A 106 -21.47 0.11 -42.66
CA LEU A 106 -20.40 -0.83 -43.01
C LEU A 106 -20.95 -2.12 -43.65
N ARG A 107 -22.11 -2.61 -43.20
CA ARG A 107 -22.77 -3.80 -43.76
C ARG A 107 -23.18 -3.67 -45.23
N ARG A 108 -23.26 -2.44 -45.78
CA ARG A 108 -23.67 -2.18 -47.17
C ARG A 108 -22.54 -2.38 -48.17
N TRP A 109 -21.30 -2.53 -47.71
CA TRP A 109 -20.12 -2.64 -48.56
C TRP A 109 -19.59 -4.06 -48.56
N GLU A 110 -19.01 -4.49 -49.69
CA GLU A 110 -18.33 -5.78 -49.74
C GLU A 110 -17.08 -5.74 -48.84
N PRO A 111 -16.85 -6.78 -48.02
CA PRO A 111 -15.66 -6.88 -47.17
C PRO A 111 -14.35 -6.71 -47.96
N GLY A 112 -13.35 -6.07 -47.35
CA GLY A 112 -12.04 -5.87 -47.97
C GLY A 112 -11.92 -4.70 -48.96
N ILE A 113 -13.01 -3.98 -49.27
CA ILE A 113 -12.96 -2.75 -50.08
C ILE A 113 -12.58 -1.55 -49.21
N TRP A 114 -11.71 -0.68 -49.73
CA TRP A 114 -11.41 0.62 -49.13
C TRP A 114 -12.54 1.60 -49.38
N ILE A 115 -13.12 2.12 -48.30
CA ILE A 115 -14.24 3.06 -48.28
C ILE A 115 -13.69 4.44 -47.88
N PRO A 116 -13.73 5.44 -48.77
CA PRO A 116 -13.36 6.80 -48.41
C PRO A 116 -14.25 7.34 -47.29
N LEU A 117 -13.65 8.00 -46.29
CA LEU A 117 -14.38 8.52 -45.11
C LEU A 117 -15.57 9.44 -45.49
N PRO A 118 -15.48 10.32 -46.51
CA PRO A 118 -16.65 11.10 -46.95
C PRO A 118 -17.83 10.23 -47.40
N ARG A 119 -17.57 9.10 -48.07
CA ARG A 119 -18.62 8.17 -48.50
C ARG A 119 -19.21 7.38 -47.34
N LEU A 120 -18.37 7.00 -46.37
CA LEU A 120 -18.85 6.37 -45.14
C LEU A 120 -19.79 7.33 -44.37
N LEU A 121 -19.40 8.60 -44.23
CA LEU A 121 -20.22 9.63 -43.58
C LEU A 121 -21.60 9.78 -44.22
N THR A 122 -21.68 9.81 -45.55
CA THR A 122 -22.96 9.85 -46.27
C THR A 122 -23.79 8.58 -46.04
N ALA A 123 -23.15 7.42 -45.89
CA ALA A 123 -23.85 6.16 -45.65
C ALA A 123 -24.40 6.04 -44.22
N ILE A 124 -23.74 6.64 -43.22
CA ILE A 124 -24.18 6.70 -41.81
C ILE A 124 -25.44 7.57 -41.68
N PHE A 125 -25.51 8.67 -42.42
CA PHE A 125 -26.64 9.61 -42.39
C PHE A 125 -27.22 9.81 -43.80
N PRO A 126 -28.00 8.85 -44.32
CA PRO A 126 -28.57 8.94 -45.67
C PRO A 126 -29.59 10.09 -45.78
N GLU A 127 -30.31 10.36 -44.69
CA GLU A 127 -31.23 11.50 -44.56
C GLU A 127 -30.80 12.37 -43.38
N ARG A 128 -30.88 13.70 -43.53
CA ARG A 128 -30.54 14.65 -42.48
C ARG A 128 -31.63 14.62 -41.41
N PRO A 129 -31.30 14.40 -40.13
CA PRO A 129 -32.28 14.51 -39.05
C PRO A 129 -32.86 15.94 -39.00
N GLU A 130 -34.19 16.05 -38.93
CA GLU A 130 -34.89 17.35 -38.97
C GLU A 130 -34.44 18.35 -37.91
N ARG A 131 -33.94 17.85 -36.76
CA ARG A 131 -33.49 18.66 -35.62
C ARG A 131 -32.08 19.24 -35.78
N TRP A 132 -31.38 18.93 -36.87
CA TRP A 132 -30.01 19.38 -37.07
C TRP A 132 -29.98 20.83 -37.58
N PRO A 133 -29.09 21.70 -37.07
CA PRO A 133 -28.86 23.04 -37.61
C PRO A 133 -28.38 22.99 -39.06
N ASP A 134 -28.61 24.07 -39.81
CA ASP A 134 -28.10 24.23 -41.17
C ASP A 134 -26.57 24.01 -41.20
N PRO A 135 -26.02 23.08 -42.00
CA PRO A 135 -24.57 22.83 -42.10
C PRO A 135 -23.74 24.08 -42.39
N LEU A 136 -24.32 25.06 -43.08
CA LEU A 136 -23.65 26.31 -43.41
C LEU A 136 -23.75 27.37 -42.31
N SER A 137 -24.57 27.14 -41.28
CA SER A 137 -24.61 27.98 -40.08
C SER A 137 -23.38 27.74 -39.20
N PRO A 138 -22.97 28.72 -38.35
CA PRO A 138 -21.91 28.50 -37.37
C PRO A 138 -22.18 27.30 -36.45
N ALA A 139 -23.45 27.11 -36.02
CA ALA A 139 -23.86 25.97 -35.20
C ALA A 139 -23.76 24.64 -35.95
N GLY A 140 -24.08 24.61 -37.25
CA GLY A 140 -23.92 23.41 -38.09
C GLY A 140 -22.47 23.03 -38.32
N ARG A 141 -21.59 24.01 -38.56
CA ARG A 141 -20.14 23.77 -38.71
C ARG A 141 -19.52 23.20 -37.43
N GLU A 142 -19.88 23.77 -36.28
CA GLU A 142 -19.42 23.29 -34.98
C GLU A 142 -19.92 21.86 -34.71
N MET A 143 -21.21 21.59 -34.95
CA MET A 143 -21.78 20.26 -34.79
C MET A 143 -21.11 19.22 -35.70
N VAL A 144 -20.81 19.56 -36.97
CA VAL A 144 -20.11 18.66 -37.90
C VAL A 144 -18.68 18.37 -37.42
N ALA A 145 -17.97 19.38 -36.89
CA ALA A 145 -16.63 19.19 -36.33
C ALA A 145 -16.65 18.28 -35.09
N GLN A 146 -17.61 18.46 -34.19
CA GLN A 146 -17.82 17.60 -33.02
C GLN A 146 -18.18 16.17 -33.43
N LEU A 147 -19.12 16.00 -34.36
CA LEU A 147 -19.52 14.69 -34.89
C LEU A 147 -18.34 13.95 -35.52
N LYS A 148 -17.52 14.64 -36.32
CA LYS A 148 -16.33 14.05 -36.94
C LYS A 148 -15.33 13.60 -35.89
N THR A 149 -15.06 14.45 -34.90
CA THR A 149 -14.13 14.12 -33.79
C THR A 149 -14.64 12.90 -33.02
N TRP A 150 -15.94 12.88 -32.72
CA TRP A 150 -16.57 11.82 -31.96
C TRP A 150 -16.62 10.50 -32.73
N LEU A 151 -16.99 10.51 -34.01
CA LEU A 151 -16.93 9.35 -34.90
C LEU A 151 -15.53 8.75 -34.94
N VAL A 152 -14.50 9.59 -35.08
CA VAL A 152 -13.11 9.13 -35.15
C VAL A 152 -12.65 8.54 -33.81
N MET A 153 -12.84 9.27 -32.70
CA MET A 153 -12.26 8.92 -31.41
C MET A 153 -13.03 7.81 -30.68
N GLU A 154 -14.36 7.79 -30.76
CA GLU A 154 -15.20 6.84 -30.00
C GLU A 154 -15.64 5.62 -30.80
N ILE A 155 -15.51 5.65 -32.13
CA ILE A 155 -15.98 4.56 -32.99
C ILE A 155 -14.88 4.03 -33.91
N LEU A 156 -14.31 4.85 -34.81
CA LEU A 156 -13.37 4.33 -35.79
C LEU A 156 -12.07 3.81 -35.16
N TRP A 157 -11.50 4.55 -34.20
CA TRP A 157 -10.32 4.09 -33.46
C TRP A 157 -10.60 2.80 -32.64
N PRO A 158 -11.66 2.70 -31.82
CA PRO A 158 -12.02 1.45 -31.16
C PRO A 158 -12.26 0.28 -32.11
N LEU A 159 -12.99 0.48 -33.21
CA LEU A 159 -13.22 -0.57 -34.21
C LEU A 159 -11.91 -1.01 -34.87
N HIS A 160 -10.97 -0.10 -35.08
CA HIS A 160 -9.63 -0.42 -35.56
C HIS A 160 -8.81 -1.21 -34.55
N TRP A 161 -8.76 -0.74 -33.30
CA TRP A 161 -8.02 -1.37 -32.21
C TRP A 161 -8.57 -2.76 -31.84
N LEU A 162 -9.86 -2.99 -32.05
CA LEU A 162 -10.50 -4.31 -31.93
C LEU A 162 -10.31 -5.19 -33.18
N GLY A 163 -9.70 -4.68 -34.25
CA GLY A 163 -9.39 -5.42 -35.47
C GLY A 163 -10.55 -5.54 -36.47
N LEU A 164 -11.66 -4.80 -36.28
CA LEU A 164 -12.80 -4.82 -37.20
C LEU A 164 -12.55 -3.95 -38.45
N LEU A 165 -11.74 -2.90 -38.32
CA LEU A 165 -11.41 -1.98 -39.41
C LEU A 165 -9.90 -1.85 -39.61
N ASP A 166 -9.46 -1.78 -40.86
CA ASP A 166 -8.15 -1.23 -41.19
C ASP A 166 -8.26 0.27 -41.46
N LEU A 167 -7.22 0.99 -41.05
CA LEU A 167 -7.04 2.42 -41.29
C LEU A 167 -6.33 2.61 -42.64
N GLY A 168 -6.94 3.43 -43.51
CA GLY A 168 -6.27 4.03 -44.65
C GLY A 168 -5.91 5.46 -44.29
N ASP A 169 -4.62 5.71 -44.04
CA ASP A 169 -4.14 6.99 -43.55
C ASP A 169 -3.42 7.83 -44.62
N ALA A 170 -3.44 9.14 -44.41
CA ALA A 170 -2.43 10.06 -44.91
C ALA A 170 -2.03 10.98 -43.75
N GLU A 171 -0.75 10.99 -43.39
CA GLU A 171 -0.20 11.84 -42.31
C GLU A 171 -0.94 11.67 -40.96
N GLY A 172 -1.35 10.45 -40.61
CA GLY A 172 -2.03 10.15 -39.35
C GLY A 172 -3.50 10.58 -39.28
N ARG A 173 -4.14 10.85 -40.43
CA ARG A 173 -5.57 11.18 -40.54
C ARG A 173 -6.34 10.04 -41.21
N TRP A 174 -7.55 9.78 -40.73
CA TRP A 174 -8.50 8.87 -41.36
C TRP A 174 -8.93 9.41 -42.74
N GLU A 175 -8.47 8.78 -43.82
CA GLU A 175 -8.92 9.08 -45.19
C GLU A 175 -9.85 8.00 -45.74
N ALA A 176 -9.56 6.74 -45.40
CA ALA A 176 -10.39 5.61 -45.76
C ALA A 176 -10.43 4.57 -44.63
N VAL A 177 -11.44 3.72 -44.68
CA VAL A 177 -11.56 2.55 -43.82
C VAL A 177 -11.74 1.32 -44.67
N ARG A 178 -11.28 0.16 -44.20
CA ARG A 178 -11.59 -1.13 -44.83
C ARG A 178 -12.15 -2.09 -43.79
N LEU A 179 -13.30 -2.69 -44.09
CA LEU A 179 -13.86 -3.74 -43.24
C LEU A 179 -13.00 -5.00 -43.35
N THR A 180 -12.40 -5.44 -42.24
CA THR A 180 -11.54 -6.64 -42.21
C THR A 180 -12.40 -7.91 -42.37
N PRO A 181 -11.81 -9.06 -42.77
CA PRO A 181 -12.53 -10.33 -42.75
C PRO A 181 -13.13 -10.67 -41.38
N PHE A 182 -12.41 -10.38 -40.30
CA PHE A 182 -12.89 -10.54 -38.92
C PHE A 182 -14.07 -9.61 -38.62
N GLY A 183 -13.97 -8.32 -38.98
CA GLY A 183 -15.06 -7.37 -38.82
C GLY A 183 -16.30 -7.75 -39.61
N ALA A 184 -16.14 -8.23 -40.84
CA ALA A 184 -17.24 -8.71 -41.66
C ALA A 184 -17.97 -9.91 -41.04
N TRP A 185 -17.22 -10.85 -40.47
CA TRP A 185 -17.79 -11.98 -39.74
C TRP A 185 -18.56 -11.52 -38.49
N VAL A 186 -17.96 -10.65 -37.65
CA VAL A 186 -18.60 -10.09 -36.46
C VAL A 186 -19.88 -9.31 -36.79
N LEU A 187 -19.91 -8.60 -37.92
CA LEU A 187 -21.09 -7.87 -38.39
C LEU A 187 -22.13 -8.74 -39.10
N GLY A 188 -21.86 -10.04 -39.30
CA GLY A 188 -22.78 -10.98 -39.94
C GLY A 188 -22.88 -10.85 -41.46
N VAL A 189 -21.92 -10.20 -42.11
CA VAL A 189 -21.88 -10.01 -43.57
C VAL A 189 -20.72 -10.77 -44.26
N GLY A 190 -19.88 -11.45 -43.48
CA GLY A 190 -18.78 -12.29 -43.95
C GLY A 190 -18.86 -13.72 -43.45
N GLY A 191 -18.07 -14.61 -44.04
CA GLY A 191 -17.92 -16.00 -43.61
C GLY A 191 -17.11 -16.14 -42.32
N PRO A 192 -17.15 -17.31 -41.65
CA PRO A 192 -16.34 -17.59 -40.46
C PRO A 192 -14.86 -17.41 -40.74
N VAL A 193 -14.18 -16.70 -39.83
CA VAL A 193 -12.73 -16.54 -39.87
C VAL A 193 -12.09 -17.39 -38.78
N SER A 194 -10.91 -17.93 -39.07
CA SER A 194 -10.03 -18.53 -38.08
C SER A 194 -8.90 -17.53 -37.79
N PHE A 195 -8.69 -17.19 -36.53
CA PHE A 195 -7.38 -16.65 -36.16
C PHE A 195 -6.34 -17.76 -36.38
N PRO A 196 -5.13 -17.45 -36.87
CA PRO A 196 -4.05 -18.42 -36.83
C PRO A 196 -3.89 -18.84 -35.37
N GLU A 197 -4.18 -20.10 -35.07
CA GLU A 197 -3.72 -20.69 -33.82
C GLU A 197 -2.21 -20.54 -33.84
N GLU A 198 -1.66 -19.82 -32.88
CA GLU A 198 -0.23 -19.81 -32.65
C GLU A 198 0.15 -21.26 -32.38
N GLY A 199 0.68 -21.93 -33.42
CA GLY A 199 0.82 -23.39 -33.51
C GLY A 199 1.86 -23.97 -32.55
N GLY A 200 2.17 -23.25 -31.49
CA GLY A 200 3.08 -23.66 -30.48
C GLY A 200 2.48 -24.69 -29.53
N ARG A 201 3.34 -25.55 -29.02
CA ARG A 201 2.98 -26.71 -28.22
C ARG A 201 3.73 -26.67 -26.91
N LEU A 202 3.08 -27.07 -25.82
CA LEU A 202 3.74 -27.39 -24.56
C LEU A 202 3.91 -28.90 -24.44
N ILE A 203 5.09 -29.36 -24.03
CA ILE A 203 5.31 -30.76 -23.64
C ILE A 203 5.81 -30.78 -22.21
N VAL A 204 5.03 -31.36 -21.31
CA VAL A 204 5.42 -31.56 -19.91
C VAL A 204 6.12 -32.90 -19.78
N GLN A 205 7.38 -32.87 -19.38
CA GLN A 205 8.22 -34.06 -19.23
C GLN A 205 8.18 -34.61 -17.80
N PRO A 206 8.44 -35.93 -17.62
CA PRO A 206 8.46 -36.55 -16.29
C PRO A 206 9.54 -35.99 -15.34
N ASP A 207 10.53 -35.27 -15.83
CA ASP A 207 11.59 -34.61 -15.03
C ASP A 207 11.20 -33.19 -14.59
N PHE A 208 9.92 -32.83 -14.70
CA PHE A 208 9.35 -31.52 -14.35
C PHE A 208 9.77 -30.38 -15.28
N ARG A 209 10.33 -30.68 -16.45
CA ARG A 209 10.57 -29.69 -17.50
C ARG A 209 9.34 -29.52 -18.38
N ILE A 210 9.15 -28.30 -18.88
CA ILE A 210 8.13 -27.94 -19.85
C ILE A 210 8.85 -27.40 -21.08
N LEU A 211 8.75 -28.14 -22.18
CA LEU A 211 9.27 -27.72 -23.46
C LEU A 211 8.22 -26.87 -24.16
N VAL A 212 8.57 -25.63 -24.48
CA VAL A 212 7.74 -24.68 -25.21
C VAL A 212 8.22 -24.64 -26.66
N PHE A 213 7.38 -25.08 -27.58
CA PHE A 213 7.66 -24.99 -29.02
C PHE A 213 6.95 -23.76 -29.55
N GLU A 214 7.69 -22.73 -29.97
CA GLU A 214 7.14 -21.49 -30.53
C GLU A 214 6.47 -21.72 -31.91
N PRO A 215 5.50 -20.88 -32.31
CA PRO A 215 5.01 -19.67 -31.63
C PRO A 215 3.96 -19.98 -30.56
N VAL A 216 4.19 -19.54 -29.31
CA VAL A 216 3.24 -19.65 -28.19
C VAL A 216 2.87 -18.25 -27.71
N SER A 217 1.60 -18.03 -27.35
CA SER A 217 1.15 -16.69 -26.96
C SER A 217 1.88 -16.18 -25.73
N GLU A 218 2.15 -14.87 -25.73
CA GLU A 218 2.65 -14.15 -24.55
C GLU A 218 1.73 -14.37 -23.33
N SER A 219 0.42 -14.53 -23.54
CA SER A 219 -0.52 -14.88 -22.47
C SER A 219 -0.26 -16.25 -21.85
N ILE A 220 0.11 -17.25 -22.64
CA ILE A 220 0.46 -18.58 -22.16
C ILE A 220 1.80 -18.54 -21.42
N LEU A 221 2.80 -17.84 -21.96
CA LEU A 221 4.11 -17.67 -21.32
C LEU A 221 3.98 -16.96 -19.96
N ALA A 222 3.22 -15.87 -19.90
CA ALA A 222 2.96 -15.15 -18.66
C ALA A 222 2.22 -16.01 -17.60
N ALA A 223 1.26 -16.84 -18.03
CA ALA A 223 0.58 -17.77 -17.15
C ALA A 223 1.52 -18.88 -16.64
N LEU A 224 2.38 -19.41 -17.52
CA LEU A 224 3.40 -20.41 -17.19
C LEU A 224 4.38 -19.89 -16.15
N GLU A 225 4.84 -18.64 -16.31
CA GLU A 225 5.75 -17.96 -15.38
C GLU A 225 5.19 -17.79 -13.96
N ALA A 226 3.86 -17.88 -13.77
CA ALA A 226 3.27 -17.80 -12.44
C ALA A 226 3.61 -19.02 -11.55
N PHE A 227 3.81 -20.20 -12.16
CA PHE A 227 4.04 -21.46 -11.43
C PHE A 227 5.21 -22.32 -11.95
N ALA A 228 5.95 -21.83 -12.95
CA ALA A 228 7.21 -22.39 -13.43
C ALA A 228 8.23 -21.26 -13.67
N ASP A 229 9.52 -21.59 -13.68
CA ASP A 229 10.60 -20.65 -13.99
C ASP A 229 11.40 -21.14 -15.22
N PRO A 230 12.01 -20.26 -16.03
CA PRO A 230 12.94 -20.67 -17.08
C PRO A 230 14.05 -21.53 -16.49
N SER A 231 14.37 -22.64 -17.15
CA SER A 231 15.39 -23.57 -16.63
C SER A 231 16.79 -22.95 -16.79
N PRO A 232 17.62 -22.87 -15.73
CA PRO A 232 18.94 -22.24 -15.80
C PRO A 232 19.89 -22.96 -16.76
N GLY A 233 20.38 -22.24 -17.77
CA GLY A 233 21.37 -22.75 -18.74
C GLY A 233 20.77 -23.45 -19.97
N ASP A 234 19.45 -23.60 -20.02
CA ASP A 234 18.72 -24.09 -21.19
C ASP A 234 18.22 -22.91 -22.07
N PRO A 235 17.78 -23.17 -23.33
CA PRO A 235 17.10 -22.16 -24.14
C PRO A 235 15.89 -21.56 -23.41
N VAL A 236 15.55 -20.29 -23.71
CA VAL A 236 14.44 -19.53 -23.08
C VAL A 236 13.08 -20.25 -23.17
N SER A 237 12.95 -21.21 -24.07
CA SER A 237 11.75 -22.01 -24.31
C SER A 237 11.66 -23.27 -23.42
N ILE A 238 12.52 -23.45 -22.42
CA ILE A 238 12.42 -24.54 -21.43
C ILE A 238 12.11 -23.97 -20.05
N TYR A 239 11.00 -24.41 -19.46
CA TYR A 239 10.58 -24.03 -18.11
C TYR A 239 10.66 -25.22 -17.17
N GLN A 240 10.77 -24.96 -15.88
CA GLN A 240 10.87 -25.97 -14.84
C GLN A 240 9.83 -25.74 -13.75
N ILE A 241 9.10 -26.81 -13.42
CA ILE A 241 8.21 -26.87 -12.28
C ILE A 241 9.01 -27.34 -11.07
N SER A 242 8.92 -26.61 -9.95
CA SER A 242 9.40 -27.07 -8.65
C SER A 242 8.33 -26.83 -7.60
N ARG A 243 8.54 -27.39 -6.40
CA ARG A 243 7.67 -27.11 -5.25
C ARG A 243 7.57 -25.60 -4.98
N ASP A 244 8.68 -24.88 -5.10
CA ASP A 244 8.74 -23.46 -4.74
C ASP A 244 8.02 -22.60 -5.79
N THR A 245 8.15 -22.94 -7.09
CA THR A 245 7.42 -22.25 -8.16
C THR A 245 5.91 -22.51 -8.07
N VAL A 246 5.51 -23.74 -7.74
CA VAL A 246 4.10 -24.08 -7.52
C VAL A 246 3.56 -23.36 -6.28
N TYR A 247 4.30 -23.30 -5.17
CA TYR A 247 3.89 -22.54 -3.98
C TYR A 247 3.75 -21.05 -4.26
N ARG A 248 4.61 -20.49 -5.11
CA ARG A 248 4.45 -19.12 -5.61
C ARG A 248 3.14 -18.97 -6.40
N GLY A 249 2.85 -19.87 -7.33
CA GLY A 249 1.59 -19.87 -8.06
C GLY A 249 0.37 -19.96 -7.14
N LEU A 250 0.37 -20.89 -6.18
CA LEU A 250 -0.71 -21.05 -5.20
C LEU A 250 -0.91 -19.77 -4.35
N GLN A 251 0.18 -19.10 -3.97
CA GLN A 251 0.11 -17.82 -3.25
C GLN A 251 -0.43 -16.67 -4.11
N GLN A 252 -0.35 -16.77 -5.44
CA GLN A 252 -0.90 -15.82 -6.40
C GLN A 252 -2.35 -16.14 -6.80
N GLY A 253 -2.94 -17.18 -6.20
CA GLY A 253 -4.34 -17.55 -6.37
C GLY A 253 -4.57 -18.76 -7.28
N TRP A 254 -3.55 -19.30 -7.93
CA TRP A 254 -3.68 -20.55 -8.69
C TRP A 254 -4.09 -21.71 -7.76
N ASP A 255 -4.78 -22.68 -8.33
CA ASP A 255 -4.99 -23.99 -7.70
C ASP A 255 -4.42 -25.10 -8.57
N ILE A 256 -4.13 -26.25 -7.95
CA ILE A 256 -3.57 -27.39 -8.69
C ILE A 256 -4.49 -27.89 -9.80
N PRO A 257 -5.82 -28.05 -9.59
CA PRO A 257 -6.72 -28.44 -10.67
C PRO A 257 -6.63 -27.54 -11.91
N ARG A 258 -6.49 -26.23 -11.73
CA ARG A 258 -6.37 -25.23 -12.80
C ARG A 258 -5.00 -25.31 -13.48
N ILE A 259 -3.92 -25.44 -12.72
CA ILE A 259 -2.57 -25.66 -13.29
C ILE A 259 -2.57 -26.90 -14.18
N ILE A 260 -3.19 -27.99 -13.71
CA ILE A 260 -3.31 -29.23 -14.48
C ILE A 260 -4.11 -28.99 -15.77
N ARG A 261 -5.32 -28.43 -15.68
CA ARG A 261 -6.15 -28.14 -16.87
C ARG A 261 -5.44 -27.24 -17.87
N PHE A 262 -4.71 -26.23 -17.39
CA PHE A 262 -3.93 -25.33 -18.23
C PHE A 262 -2.83 -26.08 -19.00
N LEU A 263 -2.03 -26.89 -18.31
CA LEU A 263 -0.95 -27.65 -18.95
C LEU A 263 -1.48 -28.72 -19.91
N GLU A 264 -2.54 -29.44 -19.54
CA GLU A 264 -3.16 -30.48 -20.40
C GLU A 264 -3.88 -29.87 -21.60
N GLY A 265 -4.55 -28.72 -21.41
CA GLY A 265 -5.27 -28.03 -22.48
C GLY A 265 -4.35 -27.55 -23.61
N ILE A 266 -3.14 -27.07 -23.27
CA ILE A 266 -2.18 -26.58 -24.27
C ILE A 266 -1.31 -27.71 -24.83
N SER A 267 -0.96 -28.71 -24.01
CA SER A 267 -0.15 -29.84 -24.49
C SER A 267 -0.92 -30.83 -25.36
N GLY A 268 -2.25 -30.88 -25.20
CA GLY A 268 -3.13 -31.84 -25.85
C GLY A 268 -3.03 -33.26 -25.28
N GLU A 269 -2.23 -33.45 -24.24
CA GLU A 269 -1.95 -34.75 -23.62
C GLU A 269 -2.11 -34.68 -22.09
N PRO A 270 -2.47 -35.78 -21.42
CA PRO A 270 -2.50 -35.82 -19.97
C PRO A 270 -1.09 -35.67 -19.38
N LEU A 271 -0.98 -35.01 -18.23
CA LEU A 271 0.30 -34.86 -17.53
C LEU A 271 0.91 -36.22 -17.17
N PRO A 272 2.26 -36.33 -17.19
CA PRO A 272 2.95 -37.49 -16.65
C PRO A 272 2.47 -37.83 -15.22
N PRO A 273 2.18 -39.11 -14.90
CA PRO A 273 1.57 -39.48 -13.62
C PRO A 273 2.35 -39.03 -12.38
N ASN A 274 3.69 -38.99 -12.48
CA ASN A 274 4.56 -38.56 -11.40
C ASN A 274 4.52 -37.04 -11.16
N VAL A 275 4.37 -36.25 -12.23
CA VAL A 275 4.21 -34.79 -12.16
C VAL A 275 2.87 -34.46 -11.52
N ARG A 276 1.77 -35.05 -12.00
CA ARG A 276 0.43 -34.90 -11.41
C ARG A 276 0.41 -35.22 -9.92
N ARG A 277 0.94 -36.39 -9.52
CA ARG A 277 1.01 -36.80 -8.12
C ARG A 277 1.81 -35.82 -7.27
N SER A 278 2.91 -35.31 -7.80
CA SER A 278 3.76 -34.35 -7.08
C SER A 278 3.06 -33.01 -6.88
N LEU A 279 2.33 -32.50 -7.88
CA LEU A 279 1.50 -31.30 -7.75
C LEU A 279 0.44 -31.47 -6.64
N GLU A 280 -0.26 -32.60 -6.62
CA GLU A 280 -1.26 -32.93 -5.59
C GLU A 280 -0.63 -33.06 -4.19
N ASP A 281 0.53 -33.68 -4.07
CA ASP A 281 1.28 -33.81 -2.82
C ASP A 281 1.74 -32.45 -2.28
N TRP A 282 2.24 -31.58 -3.16
CA TRP A 282 2.63 -30.23 -2.80
C TRP A 282 1.43 -29.42 -2.30
N ASN A 283 0.25 -29.56 -2.93
CA ASN A 283 -0.99 -28.93 -2.47
C ASN A 283 -1.37 -29.35 -1.05
N ARG A 284 -1.36 -30.66 -0.78
CA ARG A 284 -1.69 -31.20 0.55
C ARG A 284 -0.78 -30.64 1.64
N ARG A 285 0.51 -30.46 1.34
CA ARG A 285 1.47 -29.86 2.26
C ARG A 285 1.28 -28.35 2.43
N PHE A 286 0.93 -27.64 1.35
CA PHE A 286 0.70 -26.19 1.38
C PHE A 286 -0.45 -25.81 2.33
N HIS A 287 -1.52 -26.61 2.38
CA HIS A 287 -2.69 -26.32 3.20
C HIS A 287 -2.56 -26.72 4.69
N GLN A 288 -1.41 -27.22 5.15
CA GLN A 288 -1.25 -27.66 6.55
C GLN A 288 -1.20 -26.50 7.56
N ILE A 289 -0.76 -25.32 7.13
CA ILE A 289 -0.61 -24.16 8.02
C ILE A 289 -1.43 -23.01 7.44
N ARG A 290 -2.44 -22.56 8.18
CA ARG A 290 -3.24 -21.39 7.82
C ARG A 290 -2.94 -20.24 8.76
N ILE A 291 -2.41 -19.16 8.22
CA ILE A 291 -2.10 -17.94 8.98
C ILE A 291 -3.25 -16.95 8.80
N TYR A 292 -3.98 -16.68 9.88
CA TYR A 292 -4.97 -15.61 9.93
C TYR A 292 -4.30 -14.30 10.33
N ARG A 293 -4.56 -13.23 9.59
CA ARG A 293 -4.04 -11.89 9.86
C ARG A 293 -5.20 -10.94 10.15
N ARG A 294 -4.95 -9.90 10.94
CA ARG A 294 -5.93 -8.84 11.28
C ARG A 294 -7.21 -9.36 11.97
N VAL A 295 -7.05 -10.36 12.84
CA VAL A 295 -8.12 -10.81 13.73
C VAL A 295 -8.16 -9.96 14.99
N THR A 296 -9.35 -9.80 15.58
CA THR A 296 -9.54 -9.20 16.90
C THR A 296 -9.41 -10.30 17.95
N LEU A 297 -8.44 -10.18 18.86
CA LEU A 297 -8.30 -11.07 20.00
C LEU A 297 -9.12 -10.53 21.18
N ILE A 298 -9.87 -11.39 21.84
CA ILE A 298 -10.71 -11.06 23.00
C ILE A 298 -10.17 -11.82 24.20
N ARG A 299 -9.95 -11.12 25.31
CA ARG A 299 -9.55 -11.70 26.59
C ARG A 299 -10.45 -11.20 27.71
N THR A 300 -10.87 -12.09 28.58
CA THR A 300 -11.66 -11.80 29.79
C THR A 300 -10.81 -12.04 31.05
N ALA A 301 -11.17 -11.39 32.16
CA ALA A 301 -10.43 -11.49 33.42
C ALA A 301 -10.84 -12.73 34.25
N GLY A 302 -11.02 -13.88 33.58
CA GLY A 302 -11.47 -15.14 34.19
C GLY A 302 -12.96 -15.47 34.00
N GLU A 303 -13.75 -14.52 33.52
CA GLU A 303 -15.13 -14.76 33.09
C GLU A 303 -15.17 -15.52 31.74
N PRO A 304 -16.20 -16.30 31.43
CA PRO A 304 -16.36 -16.90 30.11
C PRO A 304 -16.47 -15.82 29.03
N LEU A 305 -16.01 -16.14 27.81
CA LEU A 305 -16.17 -15.23 26.67
C LEU A 305 -17.64 -14.82 26.48
N PRO A 306 -17.93 -13.54 26.23
CA PRO A 306 -19.28 -13.09 25.96
C PRO A 306 -19.84 -13.82 24.74
N GLY A 307 -21.06 -14.36 24.85
CA GLY A 307 -21.66 -15.18 23.80
C GLY A 307 -21.83 -14.44 22.46
N GLY A 308 -21.62 -15.16 21.35
CA GLY A 308 -21.83 -14.65 19.99
C GLY A 308 -21.29 -15.60 18.93
N HIS A 309 -22.04 -15.81 17.84
CA HIS A 309 -21.72 -16.84 16.83
C HIS A 309 -20.40 -16.59 16.06
N ALA A 310 -19.87 -15.36 16.11
CA ALA A 310 -18.65 -14.98 15.42
C ALA A 310 -17.38 -15.12 16.26
N ILE A 311 -17.49 -15.30 17.57
CA ILE A 311 -16.32 -15.45 18.45
C ILE A 311 -15.93 -16.92 18.49
N ARG A 312 -14.71 -17.21 18.04
CA ARG A 312 -14.12 -18.54 18.06
C ARG A 312 -13.25 -18.68 19.30
N PRO A 313 -13.60 -19.58 20.24
CA PRO A 313 -12.82 -19.76 21.47
C PRO A 313 -11.45 -20.39 21.17
N LEU A 314 -10.42 -19.91 21.87
CA LEU A 314 -9.09 -20.54 22.00
C LEU A 314 -8.89 -21.16 23.39
N GLY A 315 -9.86 -20.97 24.29
CA GLY A 315 -9.94 -21.43 25.66
C GLY A 315 -11.13 -20.75 26.35
N ASP A 316 -11.24 -20.87 27.66
CA ASP A 316 -12.40 -20.38 28.41
C ASP A 316 -12.47 -18.84 28.48
N SER A 317 -11.32 -18.17 28.48
CA SER A 317 -11.17 -16.72 28.65
C SER A 317 -10.50 -16.00 27.47
N ILE A 318 -10.19 -16.73 26.39
CA ILE A 318 -9.51 -16.18 25.20
C ILE A 318 -10.21 -16.66 23.95
N GLY A 319 -10.54 -15.72 23.05
CA GLY A 319 -11.15 -16.02 21.76
C GLY A 319 -10.68 -15.05 20.68
N TRP A 320 -11.07 -15.32 19.44
CA TRP A 320 -10.81 -14.43 18.32
C TRP A 320 -12.03 -14.28 17.42
N THR A 321 -12.07 -13.18 16.66
CA THR A 321 -13.11 -12.90 15.68
C THR A 321 -12.54 -12.10 14.50
N GLU A 322 -13.14 -12.26 13.33
CA GLU A 322 -12.86 -11.44 12.14
C GLU A 322 -13.70 -10.16 12.11
N GLU A 323 -14.67 -10.04 13.03
CA GLU A 323 -15.53 -8.87 13.11
C GLU A 323 -14.72 -7.61 13.50
N PRO A 324 -14.98 -6.47 12.86
CA PRO A 324 -14.37 -5.21 13.25
C PRO A 324 -14.76 -4.81 14.68
N LEU A 325 -13.80 -4.27 15.44
CA LEU A 325 -13.97 -3.87 16.84
C LEU A 325 -15.23 -3.00 17.07
N ALA A 326 -15.52 -2.06 16.18
CA ALA A 326 -16.69 -1.18 16.29
C ALA A 326 -18.03 -1.95 16.34
N HIS A 327 -18.15 -3.07 15.61
CA HIS A 327 -19.35 -3.91 15.63
C HIS A 327 -19.47 -4.70 16.93
N LEU A 328 -18.34 -5.14 17.50
CA LEU A 328 -18.31 -5.79 18.80
C LEU A 328 -18.72 -4.81 19.91
N GLU A 329 -18.15 -3.60 19.90
CA GLU A 329 -18.51 -2.55 20.85
C GLU A 329 -19.98 -2.17 20.78
N ALA A 330 -20.54 -1.99 19.57
CA ALA A 330 -21.95 -1.65 19.39
C ALA A 330 -22.90 -2.72 19.98
N ARG A 331 -22.48 -3.99 19.97
CA ARG A 331 -23.24 -5.11 20.52
C ARG A 331 -23.13 -5.22 22.04
N TRP A 332 -21.96 -4.92 22.57
CA TRP A 332 -21.64 -5.05 23.99
C TRP A 332 -22.06 -3.84 24.83
N ARG A 333 -22.05 -2.64 24.26
CA ARG A 333 -22.48 -1.41 24.96
C ARG A 333 -23.90 -1.50 25.55
N PRO A 334 -24.94 -2.00 24.84
CA PRO A 334 -26.28 -2.20 25.42
C PRO A 334 -26.33 -3.21 26.57
N GLN A 335 -25.34 -4.11 26.66
CA GLN A 335 -25.23 -5.12 27.70
C GLN A 335 -24.39 -4.63 28.89
N GLY A 336 -23.94 -3.37 28.89
CA GLY A 336 -23.08 -2.78 29.91
C GLY A 336 -21.61 -3.20 29.82
N ILE A 337 -21.21 -3.89 28.75
CA ILE A 337 -19.83 -4.34 28.54
C ILE A 337 -19.06 -3.25 27.78
N HIS A 338 -18.05 -2.68 28.44
CA HIS A 338 -17.15 -1.68 27.87
C HIS A 338 -15.74 -2.27 27.72
N PRO A 339 -15.36 -2.78 26.54
CA PRO A 339 -14.08 -3.45 26.37
C PRO A 339 -12.92 -2.46 26.46
N TRP A 340 -11.84 -2.87 27.10
CA TRP A 340 -10.55 -2.18 27.02
C TRP A 340 -9.84 -2.61 25.73
N ALA A 341 -9.83 -1.75 24.71
CA ALA A 341 -9.21 -2.03 23.43
C ALA A 341 -7.74 -1.60 23.40
N THR A 342 -6.85 -2.53 23.02
CA THR A 342 -5.43 -2.25 22.78
C THR A 342 -4.98 -3.02 21.53
N GLY A 343 -4.19 -2.36 20.68
CA GLY A 343 -3.57 -3.00 19.52
C GLY A 343 -2.16 -3.51 19.81
N PHE A 344 -1.41 -3.79 18.75
CA PHE A 344 0.03 -4.13 18.80
C PHE A 344 0.90 -3.05 18.14
N ARG A 345 0.40 -1.81 18.08
CA ARG A 345 1.14 -0.70 17.48
C ARG A 345 2.11 -0.09 18.49
N PRO A 346 3.17 0.61 18.04
CA PRO A 346 4.11 1.29 18.94
C PRO A 346 3.47 2.21 19.98
N GLU A 347 2.37 2.88 19.62
CA GLU A 347 1.57 3.76 20.46
C GLU A 347 0.77 3.02 21.55
N ASP A 348 0.37 1.76 21.30
CA ASP A 348 -0.36 0.93 22.27
C ASP A 348 0.49 0.57 23.50
N LEU A 349 1.81 0.70 23.40
CA LEU A 349 2.73 0.48 24.51
C LEU A 349 2.74 1.63 25.52
N GLN A 350 2.19 2.80 25.19
CA GLN A 350 2.19 3.96 26.07
C GLN A 350 1.16 3.83 27.20
N ASN A 351 1.42 4.50 28.32
CA ASN A 351 0.50 4.58 29.46
C ASN A 351 0.12 3.23 30.08
N GLN A 352 0.99 2.22 29.96
CA GLN A 352 0.75 0.86 30.42
C GLN A 352 1.16 0.65 31.88
N VAL A 353 2.14 1.43 32.37
CA VAL A 353 2.61 1.36 33.76
C VAL A 353 2.74 2.73 34.43
N THR A 354 2.61 2.75 35.75
CA THR A 354 2.91 3.92 36.60
C THR A 354 3.97 3.56 37.62
N ALA A 355 4.95 4.45 37.79
CA ALA A 355 6.04 4.26 38.76
C ALA A 355 5.65 4.78 40.15
N GLU A 356 5.82 3.92 41.17
CA GLU A 356 5.60 4.20 42.59
C GLU A 356 6.89 3.94 43.38
N PRO A 357 7.21 4.76 44.42
CA PRO A 357 8.28 4.45 45.34
C PRO A 357 8.05 3.10 46.05
N PRO A 358 9.10 2.28 46.28
CA PRO A 358 10.52 2.55 46.06
C PRO A 358 11.06 2.13 44.67
N GLY A 359 10.22 1.91 43.66
CA GLY A 359 10.66 1.38 42.35
C GLY A 359 9.67 0.38 41.74
N ILE A 360 8.40 0.44 42.16
CA ILE A 360 7.33 -0.44 41.68
C ILE A 360 6.74 0.16 40.41
N LEU A 361 6.66 -0.61 39.34
CA LEU A 361 5.95 -0.26 38.11
C LEU A 361 4.62 -1.03 38.10
N ARG A 362 3.53 -0.37 38.47
CA ARG A 362 2.18 -0.96 38.50
C ARG A 362 1.51 -0.88 37.15
N TRP A 363 0.73 -1.89 36.79
CA TRP A 363 -0.15 -1.86 35.62
C TRP A 363 -1.23 -0.80 35.76
N THR A 364 -1.53 -0.08 34.67
CA THR A 364 -2.62 0.91 34.63
C THR A 364 -3.98 0.29 34.31
N GLY A 365 -4.00 -0.89 33.70
CA GLY A 365 -5.21 -1.58 33.25
C GLY A 365 -5.22 -3.07 33.61
N PRO A 366 -6.38 -3.74 33.46
CA PRO A 366 -6.57 -5.13 33.87
C PRO A 366 -5.86 -6.15 32.96
N PHE A 367 -5.52 -5.76 31.73
CA PHE A 367 -4.86 -6.63 30.76
C PHE A 367 -3.52 -6.01 30.33
N PRO A 368 -2.38 -6.53 30.81
CA PRO A 368 -1.09 -6.00 30.42
C PRO A 368 -0.82 -6.29 28.94
N HIS A 369 -0.34 -5.28 28.20
CA HIS A 369 0.06 -5.47 26.82
C HIS A 369 1.32 -6.38 26.77
N PRO A 370 1.32 -7.51 26.01
CA PRO A 370 2.42 -8.49 26.03
C PRO A 370 3.79 -7.90 25.67
N GLY A 371 3.81 -6.89 24.80
CA GLY A 371 5.03 -6.18 24.43
C GLY A 371 5.66 -5.37 25.58
N VAL A 372 4.90 -4.98 26.61
CA VAL A 372 5.44 -4.25 27.77
C VAL A 372 6.28 -5.17 28.63
N GLU A 373 5.82 -6.40 28.86
CA GLU A 373 6.56 -7.39 29.65
C GLU A 373 7.95 -7.61 29.04
N ARG A 374 8.01 -7.90 27.74
CA ARG A 374 9.27 -8.10 27.01
C ARG A 374 10.21 -6.88 27.06
N LEU A 375 9.67 -5.66 27.13
CA LEU A 375 10.48 -4.44 27.20
C LEU A 375 11.12 -4.25 28.57
N LEU A 376 10.41 -4.60 29.65
CA LEU A 376 10.82 -4.34 31.03
C LEU A 376 11.60 -5.50 31.66
N GLU A 377 11.24 -6.74 31.36
CA GLU A 377 11.83 -7.97 31.92
C GLU A 377 13.37 -7.98 32.00
N PRO A 378 14.14 -7.46 31.01
CA PRO A 378 15.60 -7.51 31.09
C PRO A 378 16.23 -6.73 32.25
N PHE A 379 15.53 -5.77 32.85
CA PHE A 379 16.08 -4.90 33.91
C PHE A 379 15.13 -4.74 35.11
N THR A 380 14.09 -5.56 35.20
CA THR A 380 13.11 -5.55 36.28
C THR A 380 12.86 -6.95 36.83
N GLU A 381 12.37 -7.03 38.05
CA GLU A 381 11.87 -8.25 38.68
C GLU A 381 10.35 -8.30 38.55
N ARG A 382 9.78 -9.47 38.22
CA ARG A 382 8.33 -9.65 38.13
C ARG A 382 7.71 -9.75 39.52
N ILE A 383 6.63 -9.02 39.74
CA ILE A 383 5.80 -9.10 40.96
C ILE A 383 4.31 -9.26 40.54
N PRO A 384 3.41 -9.73 41.42
CA PRO A 384 2.01 -9.94 41.07
C PRO A 384 1.32 -8.69 40.50
N GLU A 385 1.68 -7.51 40.99
CA GLU A 385 1.05 -6.24 40.63
C GLU A 385 1.75 -5.50 39.46
N GLY A 386 2.82 -6.09 38.88
CA GLY A 386 3.60 -5.48 37.81
C GLY A 386 5.08 -5.85 37.84
N PHE A 387 5.94 -4.84 37.90
CA PHE A 387 7.39 -5.02 37.96
C PHE A 387 8.00 -4.24 39.11
N ARG A 388 9.16 -4.68 39.59
CA ARG A 388 9.99 -3.96 40.55
C ARG A 388 11.35 -3.70 39.93
N ILE A 389 11.80 -2.46 39.97
CA ILE A 389 13.19 -2.13 39.64
C ILE A 389 13.98 -2.07 40.95
N THR A 390 15.06 -2.83 41.00
CA THR A 390 16.04 -2.82 42.07
C THR A 390 17.42 -2.47 41.51
N GLU A 391 18.38 -2.17 42.38
CA GLU A 391 19.77 -2.01 41.94
C GLU A 391 20.30 -3.29 41.29
N ALA A 392 19.93 -4.45 41.84
CA ALA A 392 20.32 -5.75 41.30
C ALA A 392 19.71 -5.99 39.91
N SER A 393 18.42 -5.71 39.73
CA SER A 393 17.75 -5.89 38.43
C SER A 393 18.29 -4.92 37.38
N LEU A 394 18.60 -3.68 37.76
CA LEU A 394 19.22 -2.71 36.86
C LEU A 394 20.61 -3.18 36.42
N ARG A 395 21.46 -3.60 37.36
CA ARG A 395 22.80 -4.12 37.06
C ARG A 395 22.75 -5.37 36.19
N ALA A 396 21.79 -6.26 36.42
CA ALA A 396 21.57 -7.43 35.57
C ALA A 396 21.26 -7.02 34.12
N GLY A 397 20.39 -6.01 33.93
CA GLY A 397 20.09 -5.47 32.61
C GLY A 397 21.28 -4.83 31.91
N LEU A 398 22.11 -4.09 32.66
CA LEU A 398 23.35 -3.51 32.13
C LEU A 398 24.36 -4.60 31.72
N ALA A 399 24.52 -5.64 32.56
CA ALA A 399 25.37 -6.79 32.26
C ALA A 399 24.88 -7.60 31.04
N ALA A 400 23.57 -7.60 30.78
CA ALA A 400 22.96 -8.18 29.58
C ALA A 400 23.14 -7.33 28.31
N GLY A 401 23.92 -6.24 28.37
CA GLY A 401 24.28 -5.39 27.24
C GLY A 401 23.35 -4.21 26.99
N LEU A 402 22.45 -3.89 27.92
CA LEU A 402 21.63 -2.67 27.84
C LEU A 402 22.42 -1.46 28.35
N THR A 403 22.16 -0.29 27.76
CA THR A 403 22.68 0.98 28.28
C THR A 403 21.62 1.71 29.11
N LEU A 404 22.03 2.52 30.07
CA LEU A 404 21.09 3.32 30.87
C LEU A 404 20.15 4.20 30.02
N PRO A 405 20.63 4.91 28.96
CA PRO A 405 19.73 5.63 28.06
C PRO A 405 18.68 4.74 27.38
N GLN A 406 19.03 3.51 26.98
CA GLN A 406 18.07 2.56 26.41
C GLN A 406 17.02 2.12 27.44
N ILE A 407 17.43 1.88 28.68
CA ILE A 407 16.52 1.53 29.78
C ILE A 407 15.55 2.68 30.06
N LEU A 408 16.05 3.92 30.15
CA LEU A 408 15.23 5.11 30.32
C LEU A 408 14.26 5.31 29.16
N GLN A 409 14.70 5.10 27.92
CA GLN A 409 13.84 5.18 26.74
C GLN A 409 12.72 4.12 26.79
N ARG A 410 13.05 2.88 27.17
CA ARG A 410 12.07 1.80 27.31
C ARG A 410 11.05 2.12 28.40
N LEU A 411 11.51 2.61 29.55
CA LEU A 411 10.65 3.03 30.66
C LEU A 411 9.74 4.19 30.24
N GLN A 412 10.28 5.23 29.61
CA GLN A 412 9.49 6.38 29.15
C GLN A 412 8.46 5.98 28.09
N ARG A 413 8.75 4.97 27.27
CA ARG A 413 7.83 4.46 26.26
C ARG A 413 6.58 3.80 26.86
N VAL A 414 6.72 3.16 28.02
CA VAL A 414 5.62 2.42 28.65
C VAL A 414 4.96 3.14 29.83
N HIS A 415 5.66 4.10 30.42
CA HIS A 415 5.19 4.85 31.56
C HIS A 415 4.05 5.81 31.19
N ARG A 416 3.12 6.02 32.12
CA ARG A 416 2.06 7.03 32.02
C ARG A 416 2.61 8.42 32.31
N GLY A 417 2.79 9.23 31.27
CA GLY A 417 3.38 10.56 31.37
C GLY A 417 4.91 10.54 31.58
N PRO A 418 5.55 11.68 31.91
CA PRO A 418 7.00 11.76 32.11
C PRO A 418 7.45 10.88 33.28
N LEU A 419 8.66 10.32 33.18
CA LEU A 419 9.23 9.55 34.29
C LEU A 419 9.43 10.43 35.53
N PRO A 420 9.03 9.95 36.74
CA PRO A 420 9.20 10.73 37.96
C PRO A 420 10.67 11.02 38.26
N ALA A 421 10.96 12.24 38.74
CA ALA A 421 12.32 12.68 39.06
C ALA A 421 13.03 11.76 40.07
N TRP A 422 12.30 11.22 41.05
CA TRP A 422 12.85 10.28 42.03
C TRP A 422 13.33 8.97 41.38
N LEU A 423 12.62 8.48 40.35
CA LEU A 423 12.98 7.23 39.66
C LEU A 423 14.24 7.47 38.83
N LEU A 424 14.29 8.58 38.10
CA LEU A 424 15.48 9.01 37.36
C LEU A 424 16.70 9.13 38.28
N ALA A 425 16.55 9.80 39.42
CA ALA A 425 17.62 9.96 40.40
C ALA A 425 18.12 8.60 40.93
N ARG A 426 17.23 7.65 41.23
CA ARG A 426 17.61 6.30 41.67
C ARG A 426 18.36 5.53 40.58
N LEU A 427 17.85 5.54 39.35
CA LEU A 427 18.49 4.84 38.24
C LEU A 427 19.89 5.40 37.93
N LEU A 428 20.06 6.73 38.04
CA LEU A 428 21.36 7.39 37.90
C LEU A 428 22.29 7.06 39.08
N ALA A 429 21.78 7.02 40.30
CA ALA A 429 22.56 6.65 41.49
C ALA A 429 23.07 5.21 41.45
N TRP A 430 22.34 4.30 40.80
CA TRP A 430 22.74 2.90 40.60
C TRP A 430 23.60 2.67 39.35
N SER A 431 23.92 3.71 38.60
CA SER A 431 24.78 3.61 37.41
C SER A 431 26.27 3.59 37.79
N ASP A 432 27.13 3.22 36.83
CA ASP A 432 28.59 3.17 37.03
C ASP A 432 29.21 4.53 37.43
N GLN A 433 28.53 5.63 37.10
CA GLN A 433 28.95 7.00 37.44
C GLN A 433 27.85 7.70 38.26
N PRO A 434 27.71 7.37 39.56
CA PRO A 434 26.69 7.99 40.39
C PRO A 434 26.93 9.50 40.48
N PRO A 435 25.86 10.32 40.39
CA PRO A 435 25.98 11.77 40.48
C PRO A 435 26.53 12.16 41.84
N ARG A 436 27.52 13.07 41.85
CA ARG A 436 28.07 13.64 43.08
C ARG A 436 27.47 15.02 43.29
N ALA A 437 26.81 15.22 44.42
CA ALA A 437 26.38 16.53 44.88
C ALA A 437 27.39 17.04 45.92
N ARG A 438 27.75 18.32 45.83
CA ARG A 438 28.57 19.00 46.83
C ARG A 438 27.89 20.31 47.21
N TRP A 439 27.89 20.60 48.50
CA TRP A 439 27.51 21.93 48.99
C TRP A 439 28.73 22.83 48.85
N GLU A 440 28.58 23.93 48.12
CA GLU A 440 29.61 24.96 47.98
C GLU A 440 29.12 26.25 48.66
N PRO A 441 29.91 26.84 49.58
CA PRO A 441 29.55 28.11 50.18
C PRO A 441 29.68 29.22 49.13
N VAL A 442 28.57 29.89 48.84
CA VAL A 442 28.49 31.06 47.95
C VAL A 442 27.89 32.22 48.71
N ILE A 443 28.38 33.41 48.43
CA ILE A 443 27.84 34.67 48.94
C ILE A 443 27.04 35.31 47.80
N LEU A 444 25.82 35.74 48.08
CA LEU A 444 24.99 36.44 47.10
C LEU A 444 25.21 37.95 47.27
N LEU A 445 25.77 38.59 46.26
CA LEU A 445 25.89 40.05 46.19
C LEU A 445 24.69 40.59 45.42
N ARG A 446 23.77 41.23 46.14
CA ARG A 446 22.62 41.90 45.56
C ARG A 446 22.94 43.37 45.32
N MET A 447 22.52 43.90 44.18
CA MET A 447 22.72 45.30 43.82
C MET A 447 21.39 45.93 43.43
N ASP A 448 21.20 47.19 43.83
CA ASP A 448 19.97 47.93 43.54
C ASP A 448 19.90 48.45 42.10
N ARG A 449 21.03 48.47 41.39
CA ARG A 449 21.12 48.96 40.01
C ARG A 449 21.63 47.86 39.07
N PRO A 450 20.77 47.33 38.19
CA PRO A 450 21.14 46.24 37.28
C PRO A 450 22.23 46.64 36.28
N GLU A 451 22.34 47.93 35.94
CA GLU A 451 23.34 48.44 35.00
C GLU A 451 24.77 48.29 35.54
N ILE A 452 24.93 48.38 36.87
CA ILE A 452 26.22 48.20 37.53
C ILE A 452 26.60 46.71 37.53
N LEU A 453 25.63 45.83 37.75
CA LEU A 453 25.85 44.38 37.70
C LEU A 453 26.29 43.93 36.30
N GLU A 454 25.68 44.48 35.26
CA GLU A 454 26.08 44.23 33.87
C GLU A 454 27.51 44.72 33.58
N ALA A 455 27.90 45.88 34.10
CA ALA A 455 29.28 46.37 33.97
C ALA A 455 30.29 45.48 34.72
N LEU A 456 29.96 45.03 35.94
CA LEU A 456 30.82 44.14 36.74
C LEU A 456 31.00 42.76 36.11
N TRP A 457 29.94 42.22 35.52
CA TRP A 457 29.99 40.94 34.81
C TRP A 457 30.92 40.99 33.58
N ASN A 458 30.94 42.12 32.89
CA ASN A 458 31.76 42.32 31.70
C ASN A 458 33.23 42.69 32.02
N GLU A 459 33.59 42.84 33.30
CA GLU A 459 34.96 43.13 33.73
C GLU A 459 35.81 41.83 33.76
N PRO A 460 36.82 41.68 32.88
CA PRO A 460 37.59 40.43 32.76
C PRO A 460 38.30 40.02 34.06
N ALA A 461 38.70 40.98 34.89
CA ALA A 461 39.36 40.73 36.16
C ALA A 461 38.46 40.02 37.20
N LEU A 462 37.14 40.19 37.09
CA LEU A 462 36.17 39.62 38.04
C LEU A 462 35.54 38.30 37.57
N ALA A 463 35.69 37.97 36.27
CA ALA A 463 35.15 36.76 35.66
C ALA A 463 35.42 35.43 36.40
N PRO A 464 36.55 35.23 37.13
CA PRO A 464 36.78 34.03 37.93
C PRO A 464 36.01 33.99 39.26
N TRP A 465 35.55 35.14 39.76
CA TRP A 465 35.02 35.30 41.12
C TRP A 465 33.50 35.35 41.18
N ILE A 466 32.86 35.86 40.12
CA ILE A 466 31.42 36.13 40.06
C ILE A 466 30.70 35.35 38.96
N ARG A 467 29.42 35.05 39.20
CA ARG A 467 28.48 34.47 38.23
C ARG A 467 27.11 35.14 38.40
N PRO A 468 26.41 35.57 37.34
CA PRO A 468 25.08 36.15 37.47
C PRO A 468 24.08 35.05 37.85
N LEU A 469 23.26 35.33 38.85
CA LEU A 469 22.10 34.51 39.20
C LEU A 469 20.84 35.06 38.53
N ASP A 470 20.67 36.38 38.58
CA ASP A 470 19.60 37.14 37.92
C ASP A 470 20.07 38.59 37.63
N SER A 471 19.15 39.48 37.25
CA SER A 471 19.46 40.86 36.87
C SER A 471 19.94 41.76 38.02
N HIS A 472 19.81 41.32 39.27
CA HIS A 472 20.17 42.11 40.46
C HIS A 472 21.11 41.35 41.41
N THR A 473 21.40 40.08 41.15
CA THR A 473 22.13 39.21 42.06
C THR A 473 23.31 38.52 41.36
N LEU A 474 24.50 38.69 41.94
CA LEU A 474 25.70 37.93 41.59
C LEU A 474 25.95 36.86 42.66
N MET A 475 26.19 35.63 42.21
CA MET A 475 26.84 34.59 43.02
C MET A 475 28.34 34.88 43.05
N VAL A 476 28.88 35.03 44.25
CA VAL A 476 30.30 35.22 44.53
C VAL A 476 30.79 34.00 45.28
N ARG A 477 31.92 33.43 44.86
CA ARG A 477 32.51 32.35 45.66
C ARG A 477 33.00 32.90 47.00
N ALA A 478 32.72 32.19 48.10
CA ALA A 478 33.02 32.70 49.45
C ALA A 478 34.52 33.00 49.67
N ASP A 479 35.42 32.26 49.01
CA ASP A 479 36.88 32.48 49.03
C ASP A 479 37.33 33.78 48.35
N HIS A 480 36.49 34.36 47.50
CA HIS A 480 36.76 35.60 46.78
C HIS A 480 35.92 36.78 47.27
N ALA A 481 35.03 36.58 48.24
CA ALA A 481 34.12 37.63 48.71
C ALA A 481 34.84 38.82 49.33
N SER A 482 35.87 38.59 50.17
CA SER A 482 36.65 39.68 50.78
C SER A 482 37.45 40.47 49.75
N ALA A 483 37.99 39.78 48.72
CA ALA A 483 38.72 40.43 47.63
C ALA A 483 37.80 41.24 46.72
N LEU A 484 36.61 40.71 46.42
CA LEU A 484 35.59 41.43 45.65
C LEU A 484 35.08 42.66 46.42
N LYS A 485 34.85 42.53 47.74
CA LYS A 485 34.46 43.66 48.60
C LYS A 485 35.49 44.80 48.54
N ALA A 486 36.77 44.48 48.72
CA ALA A 486 37.85 45.47 48.63
C ALA A 486 37.92 46.12 47.24
N TRP A 487 37.68 45.36 46.18
CA TRP A 487 37.65 45.87 44.82
C TRP A 487 36.46 46.83 44.58
N LEU A 488 35.27 46.46 45.04
CA LEU A 488 34.06 47.28 44.95
C LEU A 488 34.20 48.59 45.76
N GLU A 489 34.75 48.51 46.97
CA GLU A 489 35.00 49.69 47.80
C GLU A 489 36.04 50.63 47.15
N ALA A 490 37.07 50.08 46.51
CA ALA A 490 38.08 50.88 45.79
C ALA A 490 37.50 51.68 44.61
N ILE A 491 36.41 51.20 43.99
CA ILE A 491 35.69 51.91 42.93
C ILE A 491 34.49 52.72 43.43
N GLY A 492 34.33 52.84 44.76
CA GLY A 492 33.30 53.68 45.40
C GLY A 492 31.95 53.00 45.61
N ILE A 493 31.88 51.67 45.52
CA ILE A 493 30.67 50.89 45.79
C ILE A 493 30.75 50.32 47.21
N SER A 494 29.88 50.79 48.11
CA SER A 494 29.78 50.26 49.47
C SER A 494 29.07 48.90 49.46
N VAL A 495 29.64 47.92 50.15
CA VAL A 495 29.05 46.58 50.32
C VAL A 495 28.66 46.39 51.78
N GLU A 496 27.36 46.38 52.05
CA GLU A 496 26.82 46.04 53.37
C GLU A 496 26.70 44.52 53.50
N GLU A 497 27.33 43.95 54.53
CA GLU A 497 27.17 42.54 54.88
C GLU A 497 25.89 42.37 55.70
N MET A 498 24.89 41.69 55.13
CA MET A 498 23.73 41.26 55.89
C MET A 498 24.12 40.08 56.80
N GLU A 499 24.45 40.34 58.06
CA GLU A 499 24.47 39.29 59.08
C GLU A 499 23.04 38.85 59.39
N GLN A 500 22.65 37.72 58.77
CA GLN A 500 21.40 36.95 58.93
C GLN A 500 20.16 37.45 58.13
N PRO A 501 19.35 36.52 57.59
CA PRO A 501 18.06 36.87 56.99
C PRO A 501 17.07 37.34 58.07
N PRO A 502 16.18 38.30 57.78
CA PRO A 502 14.99 38.49 58.61
C PRO A 502 14.20 37.17 58.61
N GLY A 503 13.96 36.62 59.81
CA GLY A 503 13.37 35.29 60.01
C GLY A 503 11.95 35.13 59.51
#